data_AF-A0AAW7ZRD6-F1
#
_entry.id   AF-A0AAW7ZRD6-F1
#
_cell.length_a   1.000
_cell.length_b   1.000
_cell.length_c   1.000
_cell.angle_alpha   90.00
_cell.angle_beta   90.00
_cell.angle_gamma   90.00
#
_symmetry.space_group_name_H-M   'P 1'
#
loop_
_entity.id
_entity.type
_entity.pdbx_description
1 polymer ?
#
loop_
_entity_poly.entity_id
_entity_poly.type
_entity_poly.pdbx_seq_one_letter_code
_entity_poly.pdbx_strand_id
1 'polypeptide(L)'
;MATPFFHVDFEQPNEMRFNRARVRRAFIHIGQRHMRDARRLVMRRVRSEPGENPGYQSGRLAKSIGFMVPRASKNRPGFMTRIAPNQRNGQGNRLITGDFYPAFLFYGVRGGAKRRRSHHRGASGGSGWRLAPRNNFMVETLKKNSPWTRYYLARELRLSLKPEKRR
;
A
#
# COMPACT_ATOMS: atom_id res chain seq x y z
N MET A 1 28.03 -16.40 25.11
CA MET A 1 26.98 -15.44 25.52
C MET A 1 25.64 -15.97 25.02
N ALA A 2 24.79 -16.50 25.91
CA ALA A 2 23.49 -17.05 25.52
C ALA A 2 22.48 -15.91 25.36
N THR A 3 21.97 -15.71 24.14
CA THR A 3 20.88 -14.77 23.87
C THR A 3 19.59 -15.31 24.46
N PRO A 4 18.92 -14.61 25.39
CA PRO A 4 17.62 -15.04 25.89
C PRO A 4 16.59 -14.90 24.77
N PHE A 5 16.14 -16.04 24.23
CA PHE A 5 15.08 -16.13 23.23
C PHE A 5 13.77 -16.44 23.94
N PHE A 6 12.87 -15.46 24.00
CA PHE A 6 11.52 -15.67 24.53
C PHE A 6 10.66 -16.30 23.43
N HIS A 7 10.53 -17.63 23.46
CA HIS A 7 9.56 -18.36 22.66
C HIS A 7 8.28 -18.52 23.47
N VAL A 8 7.19 -17.90 23.02
CA VAL A 8 5.86 -18.13 23.58
C VAL A 8 5.17 -19.12 22.66
N ASP A 9 5.12 -20.38 23.09
CA ASP A 9 4.32 -21.41 22.45
C ASP A 9 2.84 -21.12 22.71
N PHE A 10 2.11 -20.78 21.64
CA PHE A 10 0.66 -20.67 21.70
C PHE A 10 0.07 -22.06 21.43
N GLU A 11 -0.23 -22.79 22.49
CA GLU A 11 -1.03 -24.01 22.42
C GLU A 11 -2.48 -23.65 22.10
N GLN A 12 -2.89 -23.87 20.86
CA GLN A 12 -4.28 -23.74 20.47
C GLN A 12 -5.07 -24.87 21.14
N PRO A 13 -6.06 -24.58 22.01
CA PRO A 13 -6.89 -25.63 22.60
C PRO A 13 -7.53 -26.45 21.47
N ASN A 14 -7.48 -27.78 21.57
CA ASN A 14 -8.11 -28.68 20.58
C ASN A 14 -9.58 -28.30 20.34
N GLU A 15 -10.24 -27.76 21.36
CA GLU A 15 -11.62 -27.30 21.34
C GLU A 15 -11.92 -26.10 20.42
N MET A 16 -10.94 -25.49 19.73
CA MET A 16 -11.19 -24.34 18.85
C MET A 16 -10.68 -24.54 17.42
N ARG A 17 -11.60 -24.47 16.44
CA ARG A 17 -11.28 -24.53 15.01
C ARG A 17 -11.13 -23.14 14.40
N PHE A 18 -9.96 -22.83 13.87
CA PHE A 18 -9.67 -21.55 13.21
C PHE A 18 -10.00 -21.57 11.70
N ASN A 19 -10.95 -20.73 11.28
CA ASN A 19 -11.34 -20.61 9.88
C ASN A 19 -10.41 -19.65 9.11
N ARG A 20 -9.29 -20.18 8.60
CA ARG A 20 -8.33 -19.43 7.77
C ARG A 20 -8.95 -18.82 6.51
N ALA A 21 -9.93 -19.49 5.90
CA ALA A 21 -10.59 -19.01 4.70
C ALA A 21 -11.40 -17.74 4.97
N ARG A 22 -12.05 -17.65 6.13
CA ARG A 22 -12.75 -16.44 6.58
C ARG A 22 -11.80 -15.26 6.75
N VAL A 23 -10.70 -15.47 7.47
CA VAL A 23 -9.68 -14.43 7.68
C VAL A 23 -9.08 -13.99 6.35
N ARG A 24 -8.80 -14.92 5.43
CA ARG A 24 -8.32 -14.58 4.09
C ARG A 24 -9.31 -13.71 3.32
N ARG A 25 -10.62 -13.99 3.39
CA ARG A 25 -11.66 -13.12 2.79
C ARG A 25 -11.66 -11.72 3.40
N ALA A 26 -11.45 -11.61 4.72
CA ALA A 26 -11.33 -10.32 5.38
C ALA A 26 -10.15 -9.50 4.82
N PHE A 27 -8.97 -10.11 4.65
CA PHE A 27 -7.80 -9.44 4.04
C PHE A 27 -8.05 -9.01 2.59
N ILE A 28 -8.79 -9.82 1.80
CA ILE A 28 -9.20 -9.45 0.45
C ILE A 28 -10.10 -8.21 0.49
N HIS A 29 -11.09 -8.19 1.38
CA HIS A 29 -12.01 -7.06 1.51
C HIS A 29 -11.30 -5.77 1.96
N ILE A 30 -10.37 -5.88 2.92
CA ILE A 30 -9.49 -4.77 3.32
C ILE A 30 -8.70 -4.28 2.10
N GLY A 31 -8.10 -5.17 1.32
CA GLY A 31 -7.38 -4.82 0.09
C GLY A 31 -8.22 -4.09 -0.94
N GLN A 32 -9.46 -4.53 -1.17
CA GLN A 32 -10.39 -3.88 -2.08
C GLN A 32 -10.71 -2.45 -1.63
N ARG A 33 -10.98 -2.24 -0.34
CA ARG A 33 -11.31 -0.91 0.20
C ARG A 33 -10.13 0.05 0.11
N HIS A 34 -8.96 -0.38 0.59
CA HIS A 34 -7.75 0.44 0.51
C HIS A 34 -7.34 0.72 -0.94
N MET A 35 -7.45 -0.25 -1.86
CA MET A 35 -7.23 -0.01 -3.30
C MET A 35 -8.19 1.08 -3.83
N ARG A 36 -9.48 0.99 -3.49
CA ARG A 36 -10.49 1.97 -3.93
C ARG A 36 -10.18 3.38 -3.40
N ASP A 37 -9.84 3.50 -2.12
CA ASP A 37 -9.54 4.79 -1.50
C ASP A 37 -8.25 5.39 -2.03
N ALA A 38 -7.20 4.58 -2.21
CA ALA A 38 -5.94 5.02 -2.83
C ALA A 38 -6.15 5.51 -4.26
N ARG A 39 -6.96 4.81 -5.06
CA ARG A 39 -7.36 5.26 -6.40
C ARG A 39 -8.07 6.60 -6.36
N ARG A 40 -8.96 6.82 -5.40
CA ARG A 40 -9.72 8.08 -5.29
C ARG A 40 -8.80 9.27 -5.05
N LEU A 41 -7.75 9.11 -4.24
CA LEU A 41 -6.78 10.18 -3.96
C LEU A 41 -6.05 10.66 -5.23
N VAL A 42 -5.71 9.74 -6.15
CA VAL A 42 -5.00 10.05 -7.41
C VAL A 42 -5.93 10.31 -8.59
N MET A 43 -7.24 10.32 -8.37
CA MET A 43 -8.26 10.65 -9.39
C MET A 43 -8.77 12.09 -9.29
N ARG A 44 -8.24 12.91 -8.37
CA ARG A 44 -8.59 14.33 -8.26
C ARG A 44 -8.08 15.09 -9.49
N ARG A 45 -8.98 15.77 -10.21
CA ARG A 45 -8.66 16.64 -11.36
C ARG A 45 -8.10 17.98 -10.90
N VAL A 46 -6.93 17.94 -10.28
CA VAL A 46 -6.22 19.13 -9.78
C VAL A 46 -4.80 19.14 -10.35
N ARG A 47 -4.18 20.32 -10.41
CA ARG A 47 -2.75 20.43 -10.70
C ARG A 47 -2.01 19.71 -9.59
N SER A 48 -0.98 18.93 -9.95
CA SER A 48 -0.15 18.30 -8.94
C SER A 48 0.72 19.38 -8.28
N GLU A 49 0.52 19.65 -7.00
CA GLU A 49 1.34 20.60 -6.21
C GLU A 49 2.35 19.90 -5.29
N PRO A 50 3.49 20.55 -4.95
CA PRO A 50 4.45 20.01 -4.00
C PRO A 50 3.79 19.61 -2.69
N GLY A 51 4.10 18.42 -2.16
CA GLY A 51 3.50 17.94 -0.91
C GLY A 51 2.04 17.48 -1.03
N GLU A 52 1.36 17.66 -2.16
CA GLU A 52 0.04 17.09 -2.42
C GLU A 52 0.12 15.71 -3.08
N ASN A 53 -1.02 15.01 -3.12
CA ASN A 53 -1.16 13.78 -3.91
C ASN A 53 -1.03 14.08 -5.41
N PRO A 54 -0.52 13.12 -6.21
CA PRO A 54 -0.52 13.26 -7.66
C PRO A 54 -1.92 13.53 -8.21
N GLY A 55 -2.04 14.57 -9.02
CA GLY A 55 -3.26 14.93 -9.73
C GLY A 55 -3.56 13.96 -10.88
N TYR A 56 -4.81 13.94 -11.30
CA TYR A 56 -5.28 13.10 -12.39
C TYR A 56 -4.85 13.65 -13.75
N GLN A 57 -4.21 12.81 -14.56
CA GLN A 57 -3.88 13.12 -15.96
C GLN A 57 -4.57 12.13 -16.92
N SER A 58 -4.12 10.87 -16.94
CA SER A 58 -4.66 9.81 -17.83
C SER A 58 -5.37 8.68 -17.08
N GLY A 59 -5.32 8.69 -15.75
CA GLY A 59 -5.80 7.60 -14.91
C GLY A 59 -4.93 6.33 -14.92
N ARG A 60 -3.79 6.32 -15.63
CA ARG A 60 -2.84 5.19 -15.65
C ARG A 60 -2.36 4.84 -14.24
N LEU A 61 -2.02 5.85 -13.43
CA LEU A 61 -1.63 5.67 -12.04
C LEU A 61 -2.73 4.99 -11.23
N ALA A 62 -3.95 5.50 -11.27
CA ALA A 62 -5.08 4.91 -10.56
C ALA A 62 -5.32 3.44 -10.97
N LYS A 63 -5.31 3.16 -12.28
CA LYS A 63 -5.49 1.80 -12.82
C LYS A 63 -4.36 0.85 -12.42
N SER A 64 -3.15 1.37 -12.18
CA SER A 64 -1.99 0.57 -11.75
C SER A 64 -2.01 0.18 -10.27
N ILE A 65 -2.83 0.84 -9.45
CA ILE A 65 -2.94 0.49 -8.03
C ILE A 65 -3.74 -0.81 -7.96
N GLY A 66 -3.12 -1.87 -7.47
CA GLY A 66 -3.82 -3.10 -7.13
C GLY A 66 -3.39 -3.64 -5.78
N PHE A 67 -4.10 -4.67 -5.33
CA PHE A 67 -3.80 -5.35 -4.07
C PHE A 67 -3.55 -6.84 -4.28
N MET A 68 -2.73 -7.43 -3.43
CA MET A 68 -2.45 -8.85 -3.40
C MET A 68 -2.57 -9.34 -1.96
N VAL A 69 -3.22 -10.48 -1.79
CA VAL A 69 -3.18 -11.27 -0.56
C VAL A 69 -2.34 -12.52 -0.82
N PRO A 70 -1.06 -12.53 -0.41
CA PRO A 70 -0.17 -13.67 -0.63
C PRO A 70 -0.78 -14.97 -0.10
N ARG A 71 -0.47 -16.09 -0.75
CA ARG A 71 -0.80 -17.42 -0.21
C ARG A 71 0.09 -17.69 1.00
N ALA A 72 -0.41 -18.54 1.91
CA ALA A 72 0.41 -19.05 2.99
C ALA A 72 1.56 -19.89 2.39
N SER A 73 2.76 -19.75 2.95
CA SER A 73 3.94 -20.54 2.63
C SER A 73 4.75 -20.76 3.90
N LYS A 74 5.82 -21.57 3.83
CA LYS A 74 6.73 -21.82 4.97
C LYS A 74 7.21 -20.52 5.65
N ASN A 75 7.38 -19.45 4.89
CA ASN A 75 7.91 -18.16 5.36
C ASN A 75 6.84 -17.06 5.44
N ARG A 76 5.57 -17.34 5.12
CA ARG A 76 4.51 -16.33 5.07
C ARG A 76 3.21 -16.87 5.65
N PRO A 77 2.62 -16.23 6.67
CA PRO A 77 1.39 -16.72 7.30
C PRO A 77 0.14 -16.63 6.39
N GLY A 78 0.21 -15.85 5.30
CA GLY A 78 -0.90 -15.65 4.36
C GLY A 78 -1.97 -14.67 4.84
N PHE A 79 -1.70 -13.94 5.92
CA PHE A 79 -2.57 -12.95 6.56
C PHE A 79 -2.01 -11.54 6.41
N MET A 80 -1.78 -11.13 5.16
CA MET A 80 -1.36 -9.78 4.84
C MET A 80 -1.96 -9.33 3.52
N THR A 81 -2.14 -8.01 3.38
CA THR A 81 -2.56 -7.38 2.14
C THR A 81 -1.48 -6.42 1.70
N ARG A 82 -0.93 -6.66 0.52
CA ARG A 82 0.03 -5.77 -0.15
C ARG A 82 -0.74 -4.91 -1.14
N ILE A 83 -0.54 -3.60 -1.11
CA ILE A 83 -1.19 -2.67 -2.04
C ILE A 83 -0.10 -1.79 -2.60
N ALA A 84 -0.01 -1.72 -3.92
CA ALA A 84 1.00 -0.91 -4.60
C ALA A 84 0.60 -0.61 -6.04
N PRO A 85 1.11 0.48 -6.62
CA PRO A 85 1.19 0.64 -8.07
C PRO A 85 2.00 -0.50 -8.69
N ASN A 86 1.56 -1.03 -9.84
CA ASN A 86 2.25 -2.11 -10.56
C ASN A 86 2.49 -3.38 -9.72
N GLN A 87 1.65 -3.65 -8.72
CA GLN A 87 1.74 -4.85 -7.92
C GLN A 87 1.66 -6.12 -8.79
N ARG A 88 2.77 -6.86 -8.88
CA ARG A 88 2.85 -8.15 -9.58
C ARG A 88 1.83 -9.12 -8.99
N ASN A 89 1.06 -9.78 -9.86
CA ASN A 89 -0.12 -10.61 -9.55
C ASN A 89 -1.15 -9.95 -8.61
N GLY A 90 -1.17 -8.61 -8.57
CA GLY A 90 -2.17 -7.84 -7.83
C GLY A 90 -3.51 -7.85 -8.55
N GLN A 91 -4.59 -8.07 -7.82
CA GLN A 91 -5.94 -7.95 -8.35
C GLN A 91 -6.26 -6.50 -8.66
N GLY A 92 -6.93 -6.29 -9.80
CA GLY A 92 -7.36 -4.97 -10.28
C GLY A 92 -6.25 -4.09 -10.85
N ASN A 93 -4.98 -4.47 -10.73
CA ASN A 93 -3.84 -3.72 -11.28
C ASN A 93 -3.75 -3.88 -12.82
N ARG A 94 -3.52 -2.77 -13.53
CA ARG A 94 -3.01 -2.77 -14.90
C ARG A 94 -1.54 -2.37 -14.92
N LEU A 95 -0.70 -3.26 -15.46
CA LEU A 95 0.73 -3.01 -15.60
C LEU A 95 0.95 -1.70 -16.38
N ILE A 96 1.72 -0.78 -15.81
CA ILE A 96 2.17 0.42 -16.53
C ILE A 96 3.26 -0.02 -17.50
N THR A 97 3.05 0.26 -18.78
CA THR A 97 4.07 0.13 -19.83
C THR A 97 4.90 1.42 -19.93
N GLY A 98 6.24 1.33 -19.93
CA GLY A 98 7.15 2.49 -19.96
C GLY A 98 7.66 2.93 -18.57
N ASP A 99 8.29 4.10 -18.50
CA ASP A 99 9.03 4.55 -17.32
C ASP A 99 8.19 4.60 -16.03
N PHE A 100 8.77 4.07 -14.95
CA PHE A 100 8.15 3.94 -13.63
C PHE A 100 8.08 5.29 -12.91
N TYR A 101 7.16 6.14 -13.36
CA TYR A 101 6.89 7.50 -12.88
C TYR A 101 6.58 7.66 -11.36
N PRO A 102 6.05 6.67 -10.60
CA PRO A 102 5.69 6.88 -9.18
C PRO A 102 6.87 7.15 -8.24
N ALA A 103 8.06 6.60 -8.51
CA ALA A 103 9.23 6.80 -7.65
C ALA A 103 9.72 8.26 -7.70
N PHE A 104 9.71 8.86 -8.89
CA PHE A 104 10.08 10.27 -9.09
C PHE A 104 9.09 11.23 -8.45
N LEU A 105 7.80 10.87 -8.40
CA LEU A 105 6.81 11.65 -7.67
C LEU A 105 7.05 11.57 -6.16
N PHE A 106 7.32 10.40 -5.60
CA PHE A 106 7.46 10.26 -4.15
C PHE A 106 8.76 10.89 -3.61
N TYR A 107 9.91 10.63 -4.24
CA TYR A 107 11.20 11.15 -3.76
C TYR A 107 11.54 12.54 -4.32
N GLY A 108 10.80 13.01 -5.32
CA GLY A 108 11.17 14.20 -6.09
C GLY A 108 12.41 13.97 -6.96
N VAL A 109 12.76 15.00 -7.73
CA VAL A 109 13.98 15.05 -8.54
C VAL A 109 14.70 16.35 -8.22
N ARG A 110 15.89 16.25 -7.62
CA ARG A 110 16.75 17.42 -7.38
C ARG A 110 17.16 18.06 -8.70
N GLY A 111 17.15 19.38 -8.74
CA GLY A 111 17.79 20.14 -9.81
C GLY A 111 19.29 20.13 -9.58
N GLY A 112 20.05 19.55 -10.52
CA GLY A 112 21.50 19.40 -10.36
C GLY A 112 22.24 19.08 -11.65
N ALA A 113 21.66 19.35 -12.82
CA ALA A 113 22.45 19.37 -14.04
C ALA A 113 23.51 20.47 -13.90
N LYS A 114 24.80 20.12 -14.00
CA LYS A 114 25.89 21.12 -14.11
C LYS A 114 25.48 22.13 -15.18
N ARG A 115 25.23 23.39 -14.78
CA ARG A 115 24.94 24.47 -15.73
C ARG A 115 26.12 24.58 -16.69
N ARG A 116 25.89 24.40 -17.99
CA ARG A 116 26.84 24.85 -19.01
C ARG A 116 26.73 26.36 -19.14
N ARG A 117 27.82 27.02 -19.56
CA ARG A 117 27.95 28.49 -19.66
C ARG A 117 26.82 29.15 -20.49
N SER A 118 26.16 28.40 -21.37
CA SER A 118 25.06 28.83 -22.23
C SER A 118 23.65 28.74 -21.61
N HIS A 119 23.50 28.21 -20.40
CA HIS A 119 22.19 28.11 -19.75
C HIS A 119 21.82 29.47 -19.15
N HIS A 120 20.96 30.23 -19.83
CA HIS A 120 20.37 31.45 -19.27
C HIS A 120 19.69 31.15 -17.92
N ARG A 121 19.79 32.09 -16.98
CA ARG A 121 19.01 32.04 -15.74
C ARG A 121 17.53 32.20 -16.10
N GLY A 122 16.82 31.09 -16.34
CA GLY A 122 15.36 31.11 -16.28
C GLY A 122 14.92 31.61 -14.90
N ALA A 123 13.74 32.22 -14.81
CA ALA A 123 13.18 32.90 -13.64
C ALA A 123 13.11 32.08 -12.33
N SER A 124 13.57 30.83 -12.32
CA SER A 124 13.65 29.99 -11.13
C SER A 124 14.89 30.30 -10.29
N GLY A 125 14.78 31.35 -9.46
CA GLY A 125 15.40 31.37 -8.13
C GLY A 125 14.76 30.34 -7.17
N GLY A 126 14.43 29.15 -7.66
CA GLY A 126 13.57 28.15 -6.99
C GLY A 126 14.33 27.14 -6.13
N SER A 127 13.57 26.41 -5.30
CA SER A 127 13.95 25.52 -4.17
C SER A 127 14.95 24.36 -4.42
N GLY A 128 15.69 24.36 -5.53
CA GLY A 128 16.66 23.31 -5.86
C GLY A 128 16.03 21.99 -6.33
N TRP A 129 14.73 21.97 -6.63
CA TRP A 129 13.98 20.81 -7.12
C TRP A 129 13.54 21.01 -8.58
N ARG A 130 13.84 20.04 -9.45
CA ARG A 130 13.26 19.94 -10.80
C ARG A 130 11.82 19.43 -10.74
N LEU A 131 11.54 18.53 -9.80
CA LEU A 131 10.21 18.04 -9.44
C LEU A 131 10.19 17.88 -7.92
N ALA A 132 9.36 18.64 -7.21
CA ALA A 132 9.27 18.49 -5.76
C ALA A 132 8.59 17.16 -5.37
N PRO A 133 8.96 16.57 -4.21
CA PRO A 133 8.30 15.39 -3.67
C PRO A 133 6.79 15.57 -3.51
N ARG A 134 6.05 14.49 -3.73
CA ARG A 134 4.59 14.39 -3.58
C ARG A 134 4.21 13.63 -2.32
N ASN A 135 2.98 13.83 -1.86
CA ASN A 135 2.46 13.01 -0.77
C ASN A 135 2.35 11.54 -1.17
N ASN A 136 2.51 10.67 -0.19
CA ASN A 136 2.31 9.24 -0.36
C ASN A 136 0.84 8.89 -0.12
N PHE A 137 0.06 8.88 -1.19
CA PHE A 137 -1.34 8.49 -1.18
C PHE A 137 -1.59 7.09 -0.57
N MET A 138 -0.60 6.18 -0.58
CA MET A 138 -0.73 4.86 0.05
C MET A 138 -0.67 4.94 1.57
N VAL A 139 0.26 5.75 2.09
CA VAL A 139 0.40 6.00 3.54
C VAL A 139 -0.81 6.80 4.04
N GLU A 140 -1.26 7.79 3.27
CA GLU A 140 -2.48 8.54 3.60
C GLU A 140 -3.70 7.60 3.66
N THR A 141 -3.88 6.73 2.67
CA THR A 141 -4.95 5.73 2.68
C THR A 141 -4.86 4.79 3.87
N LEU A 142 -3.65 4.32 4.20
CA LEU A 142 -3.41 3.43 5.33
C LEU A 142 -3.80 4.10 6.65
N LYS A 143 -3.38 5.35 6.87
CA LYS A 143 -3.72 6.15 8.05
C LYS A 143 -5.23 6.38 8.15
N LYS A 144 -5.85 6.82 7.05
CA LYS A 144 -7.29 7.07 6.96
C LYS A 144 -8.12 5.84 7.30
N ASN A 145 -7.75 4.68 6.77
CA ASN A 145 -8.49 3.44 6.96
C ASN A 145 -8.06 2.65 8.20
N SER A 146 -7.06 3.09 8.96
CA SER A 146 -6.52 2.36 10.12
C SER A 146 -7.59 2.02 11.16
N PRO A 147 -8.46 2.95 11.62
CA PRO A 147 -9.50 2.63 12.61
C PRO A 147 -10.47 1.57 12.11
N TRP A 148 -10.98 1.73 10.87
CA TRP A 148 -11.88 0.77 10.25
C TRP A 148 -11.21 -0.60 10.07
N THR A 149 -9.96 -0.62 9.63
CA THR A 149 -9.21 -1.87 9.39
C THR A 149 -9.04 -2.65 10.68
N ARG A 150 -8.68 -1.97 11.78
CA ARG A 150 -8.55 -2.59 13.11
C ARG A 150 -9.88 -3.19 13.56
N TYR A 151 -10.96 -2.40 13.52
CA TYR A 151 -12.30 -2.85 13.88
C TYR A 151 -12.74 -4.07 13.06
N TYR A 152 -12.65 -3.97 11.74
CA TYR A 152 -13.12 -5.01 10.82
C TYR A 152 -12.31 -6.30 10.97
N LEU A 153 -10.98 -6.19 11.08
CA LEU A 153 -10.11 -7.34 11.26
C LEU A 153 -10.35 -8.01 12.61
N ALA A 154 -10.46 -7.25 13.71
CA ALA A 154 -10.75 -7.80 15.04
C ALA A 154 -12.10 -8.56 15.06
N ARG A 155 -13.13 -7.98 14.45
CA ARG A 155 -14.44 -8.62 14.28
C ARG A 155 -14.33 -9.94 13.50
N GLU A 156 -13.65 -9.94 12.35
CA GLU A 156 -13.53 -11.15 11.53
C GLU A 156 -12.63 -12.22 12.16
N LEU A 157 -11.61 -11.82 12.95
CA LEU A 157 -10.80 -12.75 13.74
C LEU A 157 -11.63 -13.42 14.83
N ARG A 158 -12.43 -12.66 15.59
CA ARG A 158 -13.34 -13.23 16.60
C ARG A 158 -14.31 -14.23 15.99
N LEU A 159 -14.88 -13.91 14.82
CA LEU A 159 -15.82 -14.80 14.11
C LEU A 159 -15.15 -15.98 13.40
N SER A 160 -13.83 -15.96 13.26
CA SER A 160 -13.06 -17.04 12.65
C SER A 160 -12.71 -18.15 13.62
N LEU A 161 -12.69 -17.85 14.92
CA LEU A 161 -12.54 -18.83 16.00
C LEU A 161 -13.92 -19.41 16.31
N LYS A 162 -14.06 -20.72 16.19
CA LYS A 162 -15.29 -21.45 16.53
C LYS A 162 -14.97 -22.58 17.50
N PRO A 163 -15.85 -22.86 18.47
CA PRO A 163 -15.72 -24.08 19.25
C PRO A 163 -15.83 -25.29 18.32
N GLU A 164 -15.04 -26.32 18.58
CA GLU A 164 -15.10 -27.60 17.91
C GLU A 164 -16.46 -28.24 18.21
N LYS A 165 -17.14 -28.75 17.18
CA LYS A 165 -18.41 -29.46 17.40
C LYS A 165 -18.08 -30.74 18.16
N ARG A 166 -18.46 -30.80 19.44
CA ARG A 166 -18.50 -32.05 20.20
C ARG A 166 -19.42 -33.01 19.41
N ARG A 167 -18.88 -34.17 19.04
CA ARG A 167 -19.62 -35.25 18.38
C ARG A 167 -20.48 -35.98 19.40
#